data_AF-A0A0Q7I9G6-F1
#
_entry.id   AF-A0A0Q7I9G6-F1
#
_cell.length_a   1.000
_cell.length_b   1.000
_cell.length_c   1.000
_cell.angle_alpha   90.00
_cell.angle_beta   90.00
_cell.angle_gamma   90.00
#
_symmetry.space_group_name_H-M   'P 1'
#
loop_
_entity.id
_entity.type
_entity.pdbx_description
1 polymer ?
#
loop_
_entity_poly.entity_id
_entity_poly.type
_entity_poly.pdbx_seq_one_letter_code
_entity_poly.pdbx_strand_id
1 'polypeptide(L)'
;MSESYPLTFNDEDLRLYEKLDAAARDLHDSMAYGAFIMKKGWKAKPWSRGSIYLQQSAFVTSMIVSYVRAFSTSFGWPKLPPAYVDAFDETEKALHERIVTQRNQLYAHTDSVSYPVKPWASEIHSDIIQFRVLELPYDDILKLAEMCRKIVHLCKVDQKAIKDRYL
;
A
#
# COMPACT_ATOMS: atom_id res chain seq x y z
N MET A 1 -27.20 15.85 -26.76
CA MET A 1 -25.88 16.05 -26.11
C MET A 1 -26.17 16.55 -24.71
N SER A 2 -25.69 15.89 -23.65
CA SER A 2 -25.83 16.42 -22.29
C SER A 2 -24.87 17.59 -22.12
N GLU A 3 -25.36 18.74 -21.64
CA GLU A 3 -24.48 19.85 -21.27
C GLU A 3 -23.52 19.41 -20.15
N SER A 4 -22.23 19.74 -20.31
CA SER A 4 -21.20 19.48 -19.32
C SER A 4 -20.75 20.79 -18.69
N TYR A 5 -20.91 20.92 -17.38
CA TYR A 5 -20.50 22.09 -16.61
C TYR A 5 -19.69 21.67 -15.36
N PRO A 6 -18.81 22.53 -14.83
CA PRO A 6 -18.07 22.24 -13.61
C PRO A 6 -19.01 22.29 -12.39
N LEU A 7 -18.85 21.32 -11.49
CA LEU A 7 -19.50 21.34 -10.18
C LEU A 7 -18.62 22.13 -9.19
N THR A 8 -19.25 22.97 -8.37
CA THR A 8 -18.57 23.66 -7.25
C THR A 8 -19.04 23.04 -5.95
N PHE A 9 -18.11 22.39 -5.24
CA PHE A 9 -18.37 21.79 -3.93
C PHE A 9 -18.08 22.79 -2.81
N ASN A 10 -18.70 22.57 -1.64
CA ASN A 10 -18.21 23.21 -0.42
C ASN A 10 -16.82 22.62 -0.02
N ASP A 11 -16.12 23.29 0.89
CA ASP A 11 -14.75 22.92 1.27
C ASP A 11 -14.63 21.48 1.84
N GLU A 12 -15.63 21.03 2.61
CA GLU A 12 -15.63 19.69 3.22
C GLU A 12 -15.75 18.60 2.17
N ASP A 13 -16.72 18.75 1.27
CA ASP A 13 -16.99 17.80 0.19
C ASP A 13 -15.86 17.78 -0.84
N LEU A 14 -15.26 18.93 -1.15
CA LEU A 14 -14.11 19.01 -2.03
C LEU A 14 -12.94 18.19 -1.46
N ARG A 15 -12.59 18.42 -0.19
CA ARG A 15 -11.49 17.69 0.47
C ARG A 15 -11.75 16.19 0.53
N LEU A 16 -12.98 15.78 0.83
CA LEU A 16 -13.34 14.36 0.83
C LEU A 16 -13.25 13.78 -0.59
N TYR A 17 -13.80 14.45 -1.59
CA TYR A 17 -13.78 14.01 -2.98
C TYR A 17 -12.34 13.81 -3.50
N GLU A 18 -11.46 14.76 -3.20
CA GLU A 18 -10.03 14.72 -3.55
C GLU A 18 -9.28 13.63 -2.78
N LYS A 19 -9.57 13.45 -1.48
CA LYS A 19 -9.00 12.33 -0.69
C LYS A 19 -9.39 10.98 -1.28
N LEU A 20 -10.65 10.80 -1.67
CA LEU A 20 -11.15 9.56 -2.30
C LEU A 20 -10.47 9.32 -3.66
N ASP A 21 -10.22 10.38 -4.44
CA ASP A 21 -9.52 10.27 -5.73
C ASP A 21 -8.06 9.85 -5.53
N ALA A 22 -7.34 10.53 -4.64
CA ALA A 22 -5.95 10.23 -4.32
C ALA A 22 -5.80 8.80 -3.77
N ALA A 23 -6.68 8.38 -2.86
CA ALA A 23 -6.70 7.01 -2.33
C ALA A 23 -6.95 5.97 -3.43
N ALA A 24 -7.87 6.23 -4.38
CA ALA A 24 -8.10 5.31 -5.48
C ALA A 24 -6.87 5.16 -6.39
N ARG A 25 -6.14 6.24 -6.67
CA ARG A 25 -4.89 6.20 -7.45
C ARG A 25 -3.81 5.38 -6.73
N ASP A 26 -3.62 5.61 -5.44
CA ASP A 26 -2.70 4.84 -4.60
C ASP A 26 -2.99 3.32 -4.66
N LEU A 27 -4.26 2.94 -4.61
CA LEU A 27 -4.68 1.54 -4.70
C LEU A 27 -4.49 0.96 -6.11
N HIS A 28 -4.67 1.77 -7.15
CA HIS A 28 -4.34 1.37 -8.52
C HIS A 28 -2.83 1.13 -8.70
N ASP A 29 -1.99 1.99 -8.14
CA ASP A 29 -0.53 1.82 -8.17
C ASP A 29 -0.11 0.54 -7.44
N SER A 30 -0.68 0.28 -6.26
CA SER A 30 -0.47 -0.98 -5.51
C SER A 30 -0.79 -2.21 -6.37
N MET A 31 -1.95 -2.23 -7.03
CA MET A 31 -2.33 -3.32 -7.92
C MET A 31 -1.36 -3.46 -9.11
N ALA A 32 -0.92 -2.36 -9.71
CA ALA A 32 0.00 -2.38 -10.84
C ALA A 32 1.38 -2.95 -10.46
N TYR A 33 1.91 -2.57 -9.29
CA TYR A 33 3.16 -3.11 -8.77
C TYR A 33 3.05 -4.60 -8.44
N GLY A 34 1.95 -5.01 -7.79
CA GLY A 34 1.65 -6.42 -7.53
C GLY A 34 1.58 -7.24 -8.82
N ALA A 35 0.84 -6.75 -9.82
CA ALA A 35 0.75 -7.40 -11.13
C ALA A 35 2.12 -7.51 -11.82
N PHE A 36 2.99 -6.50 -11.69
CA PHE A 36 4.33 -6.54 -12.25
C PHE A 36 5.22 -7.59 -11.58
N ILE A 37 5.18 -7.70 -10.25
CA ILE A 37 5.89 -8.75 -9.49
C ILE A 37 5.44 -10.13 -9.96
N MET A 38 4.12 -10.35 -10.02
CA MET A 38 3.52 -11.61 -10.45
C MET A 38 3.95 -11.98 -11.88
N LYS A 39 3.87 -11.02 -12.81
CA LYS A 39 4.30 -11.19 -14.21
C LYS A 39 5.77 -11.57 -14.33
N LYS A 40 6.63 -11.03 -13.46
CA LYS A 40 8.07 -11.28 -13.52
C LYS A 40 8.50 -12.59 -12.86
N GLY A 41 7.66 -13.22 -12.05
CA GLY A 41 8.03 -14.49 -11.43
C GLY A 41 9.12 -14.37 -10.36
N TRP A 42 9.38 -13.16 -9.84
CA TRP A 42 10.55 -12.91 -9.02
C TRP A 42 10.46 -13.59 -7.65
N LYS A 43 11.52 -14.34 -7.31
CA LYS A 43 11.73 -15.03 -6.03
C LYS A 43 13.17 -14.86 -5.55
N ALA A 44 13.79 -13.73 -5.90
CA ALA A 44 15.18 -13.47 -5.57
C ALA A 44 15.33 -13.21 -4.06
N LYS A 45 16.49 -13.58 -3.53
CA LYS A 45 16.88 -13.38 -2.14
C LYS A 45 17.99 -12.33 -2.06
N PRO A 46 18.28 -11.75 -0.88
CA PRO A 46 19.36 -10.76 -0.73
C PRO A 46 20.72 -11.21 -1.26
N TRP A 47 21.02 -12.51 -1.18
CA TRP A 47 22.26 -13.12 -1.67
C TRP A 47 22.18 -13.61 -3.12
N SER A 48 21.06 -13.40 -3.81
CA SER A 48 20.94 -13.73 -5.24
C SER A 48 21.85 -12.82 -6.06
N ARG A 49 22.53 -13.38 -7.06
CA ARG A 49 23.36 -12.60 -7.99
C ARG A 49 22.50 -11.68 -8.86
N GLY A 50 23.04 -10.50 -9.17
CA GLY A 50 22.41 -9.51 -10.05
C GLY A 50 21.46 -8.56 -9.33
N SER A 51 20.70 -7.77 -10.09
CA SER A 51 19.85 -6.69 -9.57
C SER A 51 18.40 -7.09 -9.32
N ILE A 52 18.04 -8.37 -9.50
CA ILE A 52 16.66 -8.84 -9.38
C ILE A 52 16.12 -8.61 -7.97
N TYR A 53 16.90 -8.92 -6.92
CA TYR A 53 16.45 -8.70 -5.55
C TYR A 53 16.20 -7.22 -5.26
N LEU A 54 17.09 -6.34 -5.72
CA LEU A 54 16.93 -4.90 -5.58
C LEU A 54 15.64 -4.42 -6.25
N GLN A 55 15.39 -4.84 -7.49
CA GLN A 55 14.17 -4.51 -8.22
C GLN A 55 12.93 -5.07 -7.52
N GLN A 56 12.93 -6.35 -7.14
CA GLN A 56 11.83 -6.99 -6.41
C GLN A 56 11.53 -6.21 -5.12
N SER A 57 12.56 -5.88 -4.34
CA SER A 57 12.39 -5.15 -3.08
C SER A 57 11.79 -3.76 -3.30
N ALA A 58 12.18 -3.05 -4.36
CA ALA A 58 11.61 -1.76 -4.71
C ALA A 58 10.13 -1.88 -5.07
N PHE A 59 9.76 -2.85 -5.92
CA PHE A 59 8.35 -3.07 -6.29
C PHE A 59 7.49 -3.52 -5.11
N VAL A 60 7.98 -4.43 -4.27
CA VAL A 60 7.25 -4.87 -3.05
C VAL A 60 7.04 -3.70 -2.10
N THR A 61 8.07 -2.88 -1.90
CA THR A 61 7.98 -1.69 -1.04
C THR A 61 6.97 -0.69 -1.61
N SER A 62 7.06 -0.36 -2.90
CA SER A 62 6.12 0.56 -3.55
C SER A 62 4.68 0.04 -3.48
N MET A 63 4.45 -1.26 -3.67
CA MET A 63 3.14 -1.88 -3.53
C MET A 63 2.57 -1.66 -2.12
N ILE A 64 3.33 -2.02 -1.08
CA ILE A 64 2.90 -1.91 0.31
C ILE A 64 2.68 -0.44 0.70
N VAL A 65 3.61 0.45 0.34
CA VAL A 65 3.52 1.88 0.65
C VAL A 65 2.29 2.48 -0.01
N SER A 66 2.08 2.27 -1.32
CA SER A 66 0.91 2.80 -2.04
C SER A 66 -0.40 2.30 -1.42
N TYR A 67 -0.49 1.00 -1.10
CA TYR A 67 -1.66 0.46 -0.41
C TYR A 67 -1.94 1.17 0.92
N VAL A 68 -0.93 1.28 1.80
CA VAL A 68 -1.12 1.83 3.14
C VAL A 68 -1.35 3.35 3.12
N ARG A 69 -0.81 4.09 2.15
CA ARG A 69 -1.04 5.54 2.02
C ARG A 69 -2.53 5.89 1.89
N ALA A 70 -3.31 5.06 1.20
CA ALA A 70 -4.76 5.25 1.09
C ALA A 70 -5.44 5.38 2.48
N PHE A 71 -5.06 4.51 3.42
CA PHE A 71 -5.60 4.45 4.78
C PHE A 71 -4.88 5.35 5.79
N SER A 72 -3.77 5.98 5.40
CA SER A 72 -2.96 6.79 6.29
C SER A 72 -3.61 8.14 6.57
N THR A 73 -3.39 8.64 7.80
CA THR A 73 -3.82 9.99 8.17
C THR A 73 -2.93 11.01 7.48
N SER A 74 -3.53 12.04 6.90
CA SER A 74 -2.83 13.19 6.32
C SER A 74 -3.33 14.46 7.02
N PHE A 75 -2.41 15.30 7.50
CA PHE A 75 -2.77 16.50 8.27
C PHE A 75 -3.61 17.46 7.40
N GLY A 76 -4.77 17.87 7.92
CA GLY A 76 -5.70 18.74 7.20
C GLY A 76 -6.63 18.03 6.20
N TRP A 77 -6.51 16.71 6.05
CA TRP A 77 -7.35 15.91 5.16
C TRP A 77 -8.24 14.93 5.94
N PRO A 78 -9.45 14.62 5.45
CA PRO A 78 -10.28 13.59 6.04
C PRO A 78 -9.62 12.21 5.92
N LYS A 79 -10.01 11.30 6.83
CA LYS A 79 -9.67 9.88 6.72
C LYS A 79 -10.61 9.20 5.73
N LEU A 80 -10.19 8.06 5.20
CA LEU A 80 -11.16 7.16 4.56
C LEU A 80 -12.19 6.71 5.62
N PRO A 81 -13.46 6.52 5.23
CA PRO A 81 -14.47 6.02 6.15
C PRO A 81 -14.01 4.70 6.80
N PRO A 82 -14.04 4.58 8.13
CA PRO A 82 -13.61 3.35 8.81
C PRO A 82 -14.34 2.09 8.33
N ALA A 83 -15.62 2.26 7.95
CA ALA A 83 -16.47 1.20 7.42
C ALA A 83 -15.95 0.57 6.10
N TYR A 84 -14.98 1.18 5.43
CA TYR A 84 -14.35 0.59 4.25
C TYR A 84 -13.64 -0.72 4.59
N VAL A 85 -13.09 -0.84 5.80
CA VAL A 85 -12.45 -2.07 6.27
C VAL A 85 -13.48 -3.18 6.54
N ASP A 86 -14.75 -2.82 6.74
CA ASP A 86 -15.83 -3.81 6.93
C ASP A 86 -16.18 -4.55 5.63
N ALA A 87 -15.72 -4.06 4.47
CA ALA A 87 -15.82 -4.78 3.19
C ALA A 87 -14.84 -5.97 3.10
N PHE A 88 -13.92 -6.08 4.04
CA PHE A 88 -12.95 -7.17 4.10
C PHE A 88 -13.48 -8.37 4.89
N ASP A 89 -13.20 -9.57 4.40
CA ASP A 89 -13.34 -10.79 5.20
C ASP A 89 -12.24 -10.89 6.27
N GLU A 90 -12.35 -11.84 7.19
CA GLU A 90 -11.39 -11.99 8.29
C GLU A 90 -9.95 -12.26 7.82
N THR A 91 -9.77 -12.95 6.69
CA THR A 91 -8.43 -13.22 6.15
C THR A 91 -7.84 -11.98 5.48
N GLU A 92 -8.68 -11.16 4.84
CA GLU A 92 -8.30 -9.87 4.26
C GLU A 92 -7.98 -8.85 5.36
N LYS A 93 -8.75 -8.81 6.45
CA LYS A 93 -8.44 -7.97 7.63
C LYS A 93 -7.10 -8.34 8.23
N ALA A 94 -6.84 -9.62 8.44
CA ALA A 94 -5.53 -10.09 8.93
C ALA A 94 -4.39 -9.69 7.98
N LEU A 95 -4.60 -9.78 6.66
CA LEU A 95 -3.63 -9.29 5.69
C LEU A 95 -3.47 -7.76 5.77
N HIS A 96 -4.56 -6.99 5.86
CA HIS A 96 -4.54 -5.53 6.01
C HIS A 96 -3.69 -5.12 7.21
N GLU A 97 -3.97 -5.68 8.39
CA GLU A 97 -3.24 -5.39 9.63
C GLU A 97 -1.76 -5.73 9.50
N ARG A 98 -1.42 -6.87 8.90
CA ARG A 98 -0.04 -7.28 8.67
C ARG A 98 0.68 -6.31 7.73
N ILE A 99 0.06 -5.88 6.64
CA ILE A 99 0.67 -4.94 5.68
C ILE A 99 0.83 -3.54 6.30
N VAL A 100 -0.16 -3.05 7.04
CA VAL A 100 -0.08 -1.77 7.77
C VAL A 100 1.05 -1.81 8.80
N THR A 101 1.14 -2.91 9.56
CA THR A 101 2.21 -3.12 10.55
C THR A 101 3.57 -3.16 9.87
N GLN A 102 3.71 -3.90 8.77
CA GLN A 102 4.94 -3.95 7.98
C GLN A 102 5.33 -2.55 7.49
N ARG A 103 4.40 -1.75 6.95
CA ARG A 103 4.71 -0.39 6.54
C ARG A 103 5.22 0.46 7.69
N ASN A 104 4.54 0.43 8.83
CA ASN A 104 4.87 1.29 9.95
C ASN A 104 6.19 0.89 10.60
N GLN A 105 6.46 -0.41 10.75
CA GLN A 105 7.69 -0.88 11.41
C GLN A 105 8.89 -0.93 10.47
N LEU A 106 8.69 -1.38 9.23
CA LEU A 106 9.80 -1.71 8.32
C LEU A 106 10.08 -0.61 7.29
N TYR A 107 9.03 -0.02 6.71
CA TYR A 107 9.21 0.90 5.56
C TYR A 107 9.18 2.38 5.97
N ALA A 108 8.72 2.71 7.17
CA ALA A 108 8.62 4.08 7.66
C ALA A 108 9.72 4.47 8.65
N HIS A 109 10.38 3.49 9.29
CA HIS A 109 11.30 3.72 10.40
C HIS A 109 12.57 2.89 10.26
N THR A 110 13.69 3.43 10.75
CA THR A 110 14.96 2.71 10.90
C THR A 110 15.10 2.29 12.35
N ASP A 111 14.87 1.01 12.65
CA ASP A 111 15.06 0.44 13.98
C ASP A 111 15.89 -0.86 13.96
N SER A 112 16.55 -1.16 15.08
CA SER A 112 17.39 -2.37 15.22
C SER A 112 16.57 -3.66 15.33
N VAL A 113 15.25 -3.55 15.57
CA VAL A 113 14.31 -4.68 15.55
C VAL A 113 14.18 -5.22 14.13
N SER A 114 14.14 -4.32 13.15
CA SER A 114 14.03 -4.64 11.73
C SER A 114 15.38 -5.03 11.11
N TYR A 115 16.47 -4.48 11.62
CA TYR A 115 17.85 -4.70 11.17
C TYR A 115 18.76 -5.20 12.31
N PRO A 116 18.61 -6.46 12.74
CA PRO A 116 19.40 -6.97 13.86
C PRO A 116 20.86 -7.13 13.43
N VAL A 117 21.74 -6.56 14.24
CA VAL A 117 23.20 -6.69 14.14
C VAL A 117 23.69 -7.31 15.44
N LYS A 118 24.50 -8.37 15.33
CA LYS A 118 25.22 -8.93 16.47
C LYS A 118 26.70 -8.54 16.33
N PRO A 119 27.19 -7.60 17.15
CA PRO A 119 28.60 -7.24 17.16
C PRO A 119 29.48 -8.46 17.42
N TRP A 120 30.55 -8.61 16.65
CA TRP A 120 31.46 -9.76 16.74
C TRP A 120 32.90 -9.30 16.88
N ALA A 121 33.53 -9.59 18.02
CA ALA A 121 34.91 -9.22 18.27
C ALA A 121 35.86 -10.17 17.53
N SER A 122 36.36 -9.74 16.36
CA SER A 122 37.29 -10.50 15.53
C SER A 122 38.12 -9.56 14.65
N GLU A 123 39.41 -9.87 14.47
CA GLU A 123 40.27 -9.11 13.54
C GLU A 123 40.02 -9.47 12.06
N ILE A 124 39.34 -10.59 11.81
CA ILE A 124 39.18 -11.16 10.46
C ILE A 124 37.72 -11.40 10.06
N HIS A 125 36.76 -11.17 10.96
CA HIS A 125 35.33 -11.38 10.69
C HIS A 125 34.56 -10.09 10.96
N SER A 126 33.57 -9.79 10.13
CA SER A 126 32.63 -8.70 10.36
C SER A 126 31.54 -9.10 11.37
N ASP A 127 30.77 -8.12 11.81
CA ASP A 127 29.54 -8.35 12.56
C ASP A 127 28.56 -9.26 11.79
N ILE A 128 27.71 -9.95 12.55
CA ILE A 128 26.68 -10.82 11.98
C ILE A 128 25.45 -9.96 11.69
N ILE A 129 25.13 -9.82 10.41
CA ILE A 129 24.01 -9.02 9.90
C ILE A 129 22.96 -9.95 9.32
N GLN A 130 21.70 -9.78 9.71
CA GLN A 130 20.59 -10.50 9.11
C GLN A 130 19.92 -9.66 8.02
N PHE A 131 19.95 -10.15 6.79
CA PHE A 131 19.21 -9.53 5.69
C PHE A 131 17.75 -9.99 5.69
N ARG A 132 16.83 -9.03 5.73
CA ARG A 132 15.40 -9.28 5.53
C ARG A 132 15.16 -9.69 4.07
N VAL A 133 14.24 -10.61 3.84
CA VAL A 133 13.73 -10.93 2.50
C VAL A 133 12.47 -10.12 2.28
N LEU A 134 12.54 -9.11 1.41
CA LEU A 134 11.40 -8.29 1.03
C LEU A 134 10.63 -8.98 -0.10
N GLU A 135 9.73 -9.88 0.31
CA GLU A 135 8.83 -10.62 -0.56
C GLU A 135 7.44 -10.71 0.08
N LEU A 136 6.41 -10.77 -0.77
CA LEU A 136 5.05 -11.10 -0.34
C LEU A 136 4.62 -12.37 -1.08
N PRO A 137 4.01 -13.35 -0.41
CA PRO A 137 3.45 -14.52 -1.08
C PRO A 137 2.53 -14.15 -2.22
N TYR A 138 2.51 -14.95 -3.29
CA TYR A 138 1.72 -14.67 -4.49
C TYR A 138 0.22 -14.59 -4.17
N ASP A 139 -0.27 -15.48 -3.30
CA ASP A 139 -1.66 -15.47 -2.84
C ASP A 139 -2.01 -14.19 -2.07
N ASP A 140 -1.06 -13.67 -1.28
CA ASP A 140 -1.22 -12.40 -0.57
C ASP A 140 -1.23 -11.21 -1.55
N ILE A 141 -0.43 -11.24 -2.64
CA ILE A 141 -0.48 -10.20 -3.69
C ILE A 141 -1.83 -10.20 -4.39
N LEU A 142 -2.34 -11.39 -4.74
CA LEU A 142 -3.66 -11.53 -5.37
C LEU A 142 -4.77 -11.03 -4.44
N LYS A 143 -4.73 -11.42 -3.17
CA LYS A 143 -5.67 -10.96 -2.16
C LYS A 143 -5.62 -9.45 -1.96
N LEU A 144 -4.41 -8.88 -1.88
CA LEU A 144 -4.22 -7.44 -1.77
C LEU A 144 -4.82 -6.69 -2.97
N ALA A 145 -4.72 -7.26 -4.17
CA ALA A 145 -5.35 -6.70 -5.35
C ALA A 145 -6.88 -6.72 -5.27
N GLU A 146 -7.49 -7.81 -4.79
CA GLU A 146 -8.95 -7.85 -4.55
C GLU A 146 -9.39 -6.80 -3.53
N MET A 147 -8.67 -6.69 -2.42
CA MET A 147 -8.92 -5.67 -1.40
C MET A 147 -8.84 -4.25 -2.00
N CYS A 148 -7.84 -3.98 -2.84
CA CYS A 148 -7.73 -2.70 -3.55
C CYS A 148 -8.96 -2.43 -4.43
N ARG A 149 -9.46 -3.43 -5.18
CA ARG A 149 -10.66 -3.26 -6.01
C ARG A 149 -11.90 -2.94 -5.19
N LYS A 150 -12.10 -3.62 -4.05
CA LYS A 150 -13.20 -3.34 -3.12
C LYS A 150 -13.18 -1.88 -2.66
N ILE A 151 -12.02 -1.40 -2.23
CA ILE A 151 -11.90 -0.02 -1.73
C ILE A 151 -12.02 1.01 -2.87
N VAL A 152 -11.43 0.77 -4.03
CA VAL A 152 -11.60 1.65 -5.20
C VAL A 152 -13.08 1.77 -5.57
N HIS A 153 -13.83 0.65 -5.54
CA HIS A 153 -15.26 0.67 -5.79
C HIS A 153 -16.00 1.58 -4.79
N LEU A 154 -15.73 1.43 -3.50
CA LEU A 154 -16.33 2.27 -2.46
C LEU A 154 -15.98 3.75 -2.64
N CYS A 155 -14.72 4.08 -2.96
CA CYS A 155 -14.33 5.45 -3.29
C CYS A 155 -15.17 6.03 -4.43
N LYS A 156 -15.47 5.23 -5.47
CA LYS A 156 -16.27 5.68 -6.61
C LYS A 156 -17.76 5.82 -6.26
N VAL A 157 -18.28 4.97 -5.38
CA VAL A 157 -19.65 5.12 -4.85
C VAL A 157 -19.78 6.43 -4.08
N ASP A 158 -18.86 6.72 -3.16
CA ASP A 158 -18.91 7.93 -2.34
C ASP A 158 -18.64 9.20 -3.17
N GLN A 159 -17.71 9.15 -4.12
CA GLN A 159 -17.51 10.24 -5.08
C GLN A 159 -18.77 10.55 -5.90
N LYS A 160 -19.51 9.51 -6.29
CA LYS A 160 -20.80 9.67 -6.98
C LYS A 160 -21.83 10.28 -6.05
N ALA A 161 -21.97 9.78 -4.82
CA ALA A 161 -22.89 10.33 -3.84
C ALA A 161 -22.61 11.81 -3.55
N ILE A 162 -21.33 12.22 -3.49
CA ILE A 162 -20.95 13.63 -3.38
C ILE A 162 -21.48 14.41 -4.58
N LYS A 163 -21.19 13.97 -5.81
CA LYS A 163 -21.65 14.65 -7.04
C LYS A 163 -23.15 14.78 -7.12
N ASP A 164 -23.89 13.72 -6.79
CA ASP A 164 -25.35 13.69 -6.86
C ASP A 164 -26.02 14.70 -5.91
N ARG A 165 -25.31 15.24 -4.91
CA ARG A 165 -25.80 16.34 -4.05
C ARG A 165 -25.71 17.74 -4.68
N TYR A 166 -24.98 17.88 -5.79
CA TYR A 166 -24.75 19.15 -6.48
C TYR A 166 -25.31 19.16 -7.91
N LEU A 167 -26.01 18.09 -8.31
CA LEU A 167 -26.77 17.97 -9.54
C LEU A 167 -28.25 18.27 -9.28
#